data_AF-A0A524LHF6-F1
#
_entry.id   AF-A0A524LHF6-F1
#
_cell.length_a   1.000
_cell.length_b   1.000
_cell.length_c   1.000
_cell.angle_alpha   90.00
_cell.angle_beta   90.00
_cell.angle_gamma   90.00
#
_symmetry.space_group_name_H-M   'P 1'
#
loop_
_entity.id
_entity.type
_entity.pdbx_description
1 polymer ?
#
loop_
_entity_poly.entity_id
_entity_poly.type
_entity_poly.pdbx_seq_one_letter_code
_entity_poly.pdbx_strand_id
1 'polypeptide(L)'
;MQVDLVLPRHYRPLLDIRETERAIRKIKEFFQINLSLELNLTRVTAPLFVESGTGINDNLNGVERPVTFNVKAMDERQVEIVHSLAKWKRMMLADYKFQLGEGLYTDMNAIRADEALDNLHSLYVDQWDWELVITEKHRNLIYLKKIVEKIYDVIRRTERYIAQEHSTIQPILPDEITFFHTEELEEMYPELSPTDRETEISRKHGAVFVIGIGGDLPGGQPHDGRSPDYDDWSTETINGYHGLNGDIIVYNPILDRSYEL
;
A
#
# COMPACT_ATOMS: atom_id res chain seq x y z
N MET A 1 -14.51 -14.24 -17.79
CA MET A 1 -14.10 -12.85 -17.51
C MET A 1 -12.90 -12.55 -18.37
N GLN A 2 -12.96 -11.44 -19.10
CA GLN A 2 -11.84 -10.99 -19.93
C GLN A 2 -10.95 -10.15 -19.02
N VAL A 3 -9.72 -10.60 -18.80
CA VAL A 3 -8.70 -9.85 -18.06
C VAL A 3 -8.35 -8.63 -18.92
N ASP A 4 -8.51 -7.42 -18.40
CA ASP A 4 -8.21 -6.20 -19.14
C ASP A 4 -6.69 -5.96 -19.09
N LEU A 5 -6.00 -6.42 -20.15
CA LEU A 5 -4.55 -6.36 -20.24
C LEU A 5 -4.12 -5.29 -21.24
N VAL A 6 -3.37 -4.32 -20.73
CA VAL A 6 -2.59 -3.38 -21.52
C VAL A 6 -1.29 -4.07 -21.94
N LEU A 7 -1.15 -4.34 -23.24
CA LEU A 7 0.06 -4.90 -23.84
C LEU A 7 0.76 -3.84 -24.70
N PRO A 8 1.83 -3.18 -24.22
CA PRO A 8 2.47 -2.12 -24.97
C PRO A 8 3.10 -2.67 -26.27
N ARG A 9 2.70 -2.12 -27.42
CA ARG A 9 3.00 -2.65 -28.77
C ARG A 9 4.48 -2.87 -29.06
N HIS A 10 5.36 -2.14 -28.38
CA HIS A 10 6.81 -2.18 -28.59
C HIS A 10 7.58 -2.40 -27.29
N TYR A 11 6.95 -3.01 -26.28
CA TYR A 11 7.63 -3.35 -25.04
C TYR A 11 8.83 -4.26 -25.30
N ARG A 12 9.97 -3.92 -24.72
CA ARG A 12 11.15 -4.77 -24.66
C ARG A 12 11.61 -4.82 -23.21
N PRO A 13 11.83 -6.03 -22.64
CA PRO A 13 12.37 -6.13 -21.29
C PRO A 13 13.78 -5.50 -21.27
N LEU A 14 14.06 -4.70 -20.24
CA LEU A 14 15.35 -4.03 -20.08
C LEU A 14 16.46 -4.96 -19.59
N LEU A 15 16.07 -6.07 -18.95
CA LEU A 15 16.93 -7.09 -18.37
C LEU A 15 16.51 -8.47 -18.87
N ASP A 16 17.44 -9.42 -18.91
CA ASP A 16 17.05 -10.82 -19.12
C ASP A 16 16.35 -11.40 -17.87
N ILE A 17 15.80 -12.62 -17.99
CA ILE A 17 15.03 -13.26 -16.91
C ILE A 17 15.89 -13.46 -15.65
N ARG A 18 17.16 -13.86 -15.79
CA ARG A 18 18.04 -14.12 -14.63
C ARG A 18 18.48 -12.82 -13.97
N GLU A 19 18.70 -11.77 -14.74
CA GLU A 19 18.98 -10.43 -14.25
C GLU A 19 17.76 -9.84 -13.54
N THR A 20 16.57 -10.06 -14.08
CA THR A 20 15.29 -9.64 -13.48
C THR A 20 15.10 -10.27 -12.10
N GLU A 21 15.27 -11.58 -11.95
CA GLU A 21 15.17 -12.27 -10.66
C GLU A 21 16.19 -11.72 -9.63
N ARG A 22 17.41 -11.41 -10.08
CA ARG A 22 18.43 -10.80 -9.22
C ARG A 22 18.04 -9.37 -8.81
N ALA A 23 17.49 -8.59 -9.73
CA ALA A 23 17.03 -7.23 -9.46
C ALA A 23 15.85 -7.22 -8.48
N ILE A 24 14.86 -8.12 -8.65
CA ILE A 24 13.74 -8.28 -7.72
C ILE A 24 14.23 -8.57 -6.31
N ARG A 25 15.16 -9.54 -6.16
CA ARG A 25 15.74 -9.84 -4.85
C ARG A 25 16.43 -8.63 -4.23
N LYS A 26 17.25 -7.91 -5.02
CA LYS A 26 17.96 -6.70 -4.57
C LYS A 26 17.00 -5.59 -4.15
N ILE A 27 15.92 -5.35 -4.90
CA ILE A 27 14.86 -4.41 -4.53
C ILE A 27 14.30 -4.79 -3.16
N LYS A 28 13.91 -6.05 -2.99
CA LYS A 28 13.28 -6.52 -1.75
C LYS A 28 14.21 -6.37 -0.55
N GLU A 29 15.45 -6.83 -0.67
CA GLU A 29 16.47 -6.72 0.39
C GLU A 29 16.80 -5.26 0.72
N PHE A 30 17.00 -4.40 -0.28
CA PHE A 30 17.40 -3.02 -0.05
C PHE A 30 16.26 -2.21 0.57
N PHE A 31 15.05 -2.33 0.03
CA PHE A 31 13.89 -1.58 0.50
C PHE A 31 13.57 -1.92 1.96
N GLN A 32 13.44 -3.22 2.28
CA GLN A 32 13.04 -3.65 3.64
C GLN A 32 14.06 -3.20 4.71
N ILE A 33 15.37 -3.25 4.40
CA ILE A 33 16.41 -2.81 5.31
C ILE A 33 16.29 -1.30 5.54
N ASN A 34 16.17 -0.52 4.47
CA ASN A 34 16.10 0.93 4.60
C ASN A 34 14.79 1.40 5.25
N LEU A 35 13.65 0.76 4.96
CA LEU A 35 12.37 1.02 5.62
C LEU A 35 12.49 0.78 7.13
N SER A 36 13.09 -0.35 7.52
CA SER A 36 13.30 -0.69 8.92
C SER A 36 14.17 0.32 9.66
N LEU A 37 15.21 0.84 9.02
CA LEU A 37 16.10 1.85 9.61
C LEU A 37 15.41 3.22 9.71
N GLU A 38 14.70 3.63 8.66
CA GLU A 38 14.08 4.95 8.56
C GLU A 38 12.92 5.15 9.55
N LEU A 39 12.18 4.08 9.80
CA LEU A 39 11.00 4.06 10.67
C LEU A 39 11.24 3.32 11.99
N ASN A 40 12.47 2.88 12.27
CA ASN A 40 12.82 2.12 13.48
C ASN A 40 11.92 0.88 13.70
N LEU A 41 11.84 0.05 12.67
CA LEU A 41 11.00 -1.14 12.63
C LEU A 41 11.82 -2.41 12.86
N THR A 42 11.27 -3.32 13.65
CA THR A 42 11.82 -4.67 13.83
C THR A 42 11.10 -5.65 12.91
N ARG A 43 11.84 -6.46 12.15
CA ARG A 43 11.25 -7.55 11.36
C ARG A 43 10.63 -8.60 12.29
N VAL A 44 9.35 -8.89 12.09
CA VAL A 44 8.62 -9.94 12.82
C VAL A 44 8.10 -11.01 11.83
N THR A 45 7.94 -12.25 12.30
CA THR A 45 7.36 -13.33 11.48
C THR A 45 5.84 -13.20 11.40
N ALA A 46 5.31 -13.03 10.19
CA ALA A 46 3.89 -13.01 9.89
C ALA A 46 3.24 -14.41 10.00
N PRO A 47 2.00 -14.52 10.49
CA PRO A 47 1.19 -15.69 10.23
C PRO A 47 0.71 -15.71 8.77
N LEU A 48 0.60 -16.90 8.18
CA LEU A 48 -0.03 -17.09 6.86
C LEU A 48 -1.55 -17.25 6.95
N PHE A 49 -2.05 -17.64 8.13
CA PHE A 49 -3.46 -17.85 8.39
C PHE A 49 -3.77 -17.57 9.85
N VAL A 50 -5.02 -17.21 10.12
CA VAL A 50 -5.55 -16.90 11.45
C VAL A 50 -6.85 -17.66 11.69
N GLU A 51 -7.24 -17.82 12.95
CA GLU A 51 -8.51 -18.47 13.29
C GLU A 51 -9.69 -17.62 12.80
N SER A 52 -10.64 -18.28 12.13
CA SER A 52 -11.85 -17.66 11.60
C SER A 52 -12.71 -17.06 12.71
N GLY A 53 -13.35 -15.92 12.42
CA GLY A 53 -14.29 -15.27 13.35
C GLY A 53 -13.65 -14.56 14.56
N THR A 54 -12.32 -14.45 14.61
CA THR A 54 -11.60 -13.70 15.66
C THR A 54 -11.59 -12.19 15.43
N GLY A 55 -11.96 -11.74 14.23
CA GLY A 55 -11.86 -10.33 13.82
C GLY A 55 -10.44 -9.86 13.52
N ILE A 56 -9.44 -10.75 13.54
CA ILE A 56 -8.03 -10.42 13.28
C ILE A 56 -7.77 -10.25 11.77
N ASN A 57 -8.38 -11.11 10.94
CA ASN A 57 -8.19 -11.04 9.50
C ASN A 57 -8.79 -9.74 8.94
N ASP A 58 -8.16 -9.22 7.89
CA ASP A 58 -8.66 -8.07 7.15
C ASP A 58 -9.82 -8.47 6.25
N ASN A 59 -10.93 -7.75 6.39
CA ASN A 59 -12.14 -7.98 5.64
C ASN A 59 -12.22 -7.16 4.35
N LEU A 60 -11.22 -6.32 4.04
CA LEU A 60 -11.21 -5.42 2.89
C LEU A 60 -12.50 -4.58 2.85
N ASN A 61 -13.30 -4.69 1.79
CA ASN A 61 -14.59 -4.01 1.65
C ASN A 61 -15.77 -4.79 2.26
N GLY A 62 -15.50 -5.96 2.84
CA GLY A 62 -16.49 -6.82 3.49
C GLY A 62 -17.25 -7.75 2.54
N VAL A 63 -16.88 -7.77 1.26
CA VAL A 63 -17.54 -8.60 0.22
C VAL A 63 -16.65 -9.74 -0.26
N GLU A 64 -15.33 -9.57 -0.14
CA GLU A 64 -14.31 -10.50 -0.59
C GLU A 64 -14.22 -11.72 0.33
N ARG A 65 -14.18 -12.92 -0.25
CA ARG A 65 -14.14 -14.17 0.53
C ARG A 65 -12.70 -14.61 0.78
N PRO A 66 -12.29 -14.80 2.05
CA PRO A 66 -10.99 -15.37 2.36
C PRO A 66 -10.94 -16.85 1.99
N VAL A 67 -9.74 -17.33 1.67
CA VAL A 67 -9.49 -18.76 1.48
C VAL A 67 -9.52 -19.45 2.85
N THR A 68 -10.40 -20.43 3.03
CA THR A 68 -10.59 -21.12 4.32
C THR A 68 -10.26 -22.61 4.25
N PHE A 69 -9.79 -23.17 5.37
CA PHE A 69 -9.59 -24.61 5.53
C PHE A 69 -9.72 -25.03 7.00
N ASN A 70 -9.93 -26.33 7.24
CA ASN A 70 -10.04 -26.87 8.59
C ASN A 70 -8.73 -27.51 9.04
N VAL A 71 -8.34 -27.24 10.29
CA VAL A 71 -7.13 -27.80 10.89
C VAL A 71 -7.49 -29.07 11.66
N LYS A 72 -7.19 -30.23 11.05
CA LYS A 72 -7.48 -31.55 11.63
C LYS A 72 -6.93 -31.74 13.06
N ALA A 73 -5.76 -31.18 13.35
CA ALA A 73 -5.12 -31.27 14.67
C ALA A 73 -5.77 -30.40 15.76
N MET A 74 -6.73 -29.54 15.38
CA MET A 74 -7.46 -28.64 16.26
C MET A 74 -8.96 -28.93 16.21
N ASP A 75 -9.33 -30.22 16.20
CA ASP A 75 -10.73 -30.67 16.14
C ASP A 75 -11.52 -30.06 14.96
N GLU A 76 -10.89 -30.03 13.78
CA GLU A 76 -11.44 -29.45 12.54
C GLU A 76 -11.78 -27.95 12.64
N ARG A 77 -11.11 -27.20 13.53
CA ARG A 77 -11.24 -25.75 13.64
C ARG A 77 -10.91 -25.06 12.31
N GLN A 78 -11.78 -24.13 11.91
CA GLN A 78 -11.63 -23.37 10.68
C GLN A 78 -10.63 -22.22 10.85
N VAL A 79 -9.77 -22.06 9.84
CA VAL A 79 -8.83 -20.94 9.71
C VAL A 79 -8.97 -20.30 8.33
N GLU A 80 -8.50 -19.05 8.24
CA GLU A 80 -8.51 -18.23 7.04
C GLU A 80 -7.09 -17.80 6.67
N ILE A 81 -6.74 -17.90 5.38
CA ILE A 81 -5.57 -17.23 4.84
C ILE A 81 -5.78 -15.72 4.96
N VAL A 82 -4.74 -15.02 5.39
CA VAL A 82 -4.82 -13.57 5.61
C VAL A 82 -4.98 -12.82 4.28
N HIS A 83 -5.82 -11.78 4.25
CA HIS A 83 -5.86 -10.81 3.14
C HIS A 83 -4.82 -9.70 3.33
N SER A 84 -4.59 -9.30 4.58
CA SER A 84 -3.51 -8.46 5.08
C SER A 84 -3.37 -8.69 6.60
N LEU A 85 -2.34 -8.11 7.23
CA LEU A 85 -2.16 -8.16 8.69
C LEU A 85 -2.50 -6.82 9.37
N ALA A 86 -3.30 -5.96 8.73
CA ALA A 86 -3.64 -4.61 9.21
C ALA A 86 -3.98 -4.57 10.72
N LYS A 87 -4.95 -5.39 11.16
CA LYS A 87 -5.34 -5.46 12.58
C LYS A 87 -4.34 -6.22 13.45
N TRP A 88 -3.73 -7.27 12.92
CA TRP A 88 -2.78 -8.13 13.63
C TRP A 88 -1.53 -7.36 14.09
N LYS A 89 -0.96 -6.49 13.25
CA LYS A 89 0.27 -5.77 13.59
C LYS A 89 0.11 -4.91 14.83
N ARG A 90 -1.02 -4.19 14.94
CA ARG A 90 -1.31 -3.33 16.10
C ARG A 90 -1.47 -4.15 17.39
N MET A 91 -2.07 -5.34 17.31
CA MET A 91 -2.12 -6.26 18.45
C MET A 91 -0.71 -6.71 18.87
N MET A 92 0.15 -7.05 17.90
CA MET A 92 1.51 -7.52 18.19
C MET A 92 2.42 -6.44 18.75
N LEU A 93 2.26 -5.17 18.34
CA LEU A 93 2.97 -4.07 19.00
C LEU A 93 2.70 -4.03 20.51
N ALA A 94 1.45 -4.26 20.91
CA ALA A 94 1.05 -4.32 22.32
C ALA A 94 1.60 -5.56 23.03
N ASP A 95 1.43 -6.75 22.44
CA ASP A 95 1.88 -8.01 23.03
C ASP A 95 3.40 -8.07 23.22
N TYR A 96 4.14 -7.55 22.24
CA TYR A 96 5.60 -7.49 22.27
C TYR A 96 6.15 -6.25 23.00
N LYS A 97 5.25 -5.36 23.46
CA LYS A 97 5.58 -4.18 24.27
C LYS A 97 6.55 -3.21 23.58
N PHE A 98 6.32 -2.97 22.29
CA PHE A 98 7.04 -1.94 21.54
C PHE A 98 6.87 -0.57 22.21
N GLN A 99 7.94 0.20 22.26
CA GLN A 99 7.95 1.53 22.86
C GLN A 99 7.62 2.61 21.83
N LEU A 100 7.39 3.83 22.31
CA LEU A 100 7.13 4.97 21.44
C LEU A 100 8.24 5.16 20.40
N GLY A 101 7.86 5.25 19.13
CA GLY A 101 8.80 5.41 18.01
C GLY A 101 9.49 4.13 17.58
N GLU A 102 9.13 2.99 18.18
CA GLU A 102 9.47 1.65 17.68
C GLU A 102 8.27 1.07 16.95
N GLY A 103 8.54 0.23 15.95
CA GLY A 103 7.50 -0.45 15.21
C GLY A 103 7.92 -1.83 14.74
N LEU A 104 7.05 -2.49 14.00
CA LEU A 104 7.34 -3.75 13.36
C LEU A 104 7.07 -3.67 11.86
N TYR A 105 7.71 -4.57 11.11
CA TYR A 105 7.30 -4.88 9.75
C TYR A 105 7.39 -6.38 9.51
N THR A 106 6.70 -6.86 8.49
CA THR A 106 6.75 -8.25 8.07
C THR A 106 6.67 -8.38 6.56
N ASP A 107 7.25 -9.46 6.03
CA ASP A 107 7.11 -9.85 4.63
C ASP A 107 5.80 -10.64 4.51
N MET A 108 4.70 -9.94 4.34
CA MET A 108 3.36 -10.51 4.31
C MET A 108 3.09 -11.13 2.93
N ASN A 109 2.42 -12.28 2.91
CA ASN A 109 1.95 -12.92 1.70
C ASN A 109 0.49 -13.34 1.92
N ALA A 110 -0.36 -13.02 0.96
CA ALA A 110 -1.80 -13.22 1.00
C ALA A 110 -2.30 -13.85 -0.30
N ILE A 111 -3.51 -14.41 -0.23
CA ILE A 111 -4.27 -14.85 -1.39
C ILE A 111 -5.60 -14.10 -1.42
N ARG A 112 -5.81 -13.28 -2.44
CA ARG A 112 -7.07 -12.58 -2.70
C ARG A 112 -7.80 -13.28 -3.84
N ALA A 113 -8.65 -14.24 -3.49
CA ALA A 113 -9.29 -15.14 -4.45
C ALA A 113 -10.35 -14.46 -5.33
N ASP A 114 -10.94 -13.36 -4.84
CA ASP A 114 -12.00 -12.60 -5.52
C ASP A 114 -11.46 -11.34 -6.25
N GLU A 115 -10.14 -11.23 -6.43
CA GLU A 115 -9.48 -10.07 -7.05
C GLU A 115 -9.83 -9.93 -8.55
N ALA A 116 -10.05 -8.69 -8.99
CA ALA A 116 -10.25 -8.38 -10.41
C ALA A 116 -8.89 -8.24 -11.12
N LEU A 117 -8.48 -9.27 -11.86
CA LEU A 117 -7.14 -9.33 -12.46
C LEU A 117 -6.95 -8.34 -13.61
N ASP A 118 -5.82 -7.63 -13.59
CA ASP A 118 -5.30 -6.81 -14.68
C ASP A 118 -3.75 -6.80 -14.67
N ASN A 119 -3.10 -5.78 -15.26
CA ASN A 119 -1.65 -5.64 -15.23
C ASN A 119 -1.05 -5.39 -13.83
N LEU A 120 -1.84 -4.90 -12.87
CA LEU A 120 -1.44 -4.44 -11.55
C LEU A 120 -2.01 -5.33 -10.43
N HIS A 121 -3.10 -6.04 -10.68
CA HIS A 121 -3.83 -6.85 -9.69
C HIS A 121 -3.61 -8.35 -9.90
N SER A 122 -3.24 -9.05 -8.82
CA SER A 122 -2.87 -10.46 -8.80
C SER A 122 -3.60 -11.18 -7.65
N LEU A 123 -3.92 -12.47 -7.84
CA LEU A 123 -4.45 -13.32 -6.76
C LEU A 123 -3.44 -13.47 -5.61
N TYR A 124 -2.14 -13.41 -5.93
CA TYR A 124 -1.06 -13.41 -4.96
C TYR A 124 -0.66 -11.97 -4.67
N VAL A 125 -0.72 -11.61 -3.39
CA VAL A 125 -0.36 -10.28 -2.90
C VAL A 125 0.77 -10.44 -1.89
N ASP A 126 1.86 -9.70 -2.08
CA ASP A 126 2.90 -9.53 -1.08
C ASP A 126 3.05 -8.07 -0.67
N GLN A 127 3.38 -7.84 0.61
CA GLN A 127 3.49 -6.50 1.18
C GLN A 127 4.60 -6.44 2.23
N TRP A 128 5.29 -5.30 2.30
CA TRP A 128 5.99 -4.90 3.53
C TRP A 128 4.96 -4.34 4.49
N ASP A 129 4.31 -5.24 5.23
CA ASP A 129 3.23 -4.85 6.11
C ASP A 129 3.81 -4.35 7.45
N TRP A 130 3.63 -3.07 7.76
CA TRP A 130 4.34 -2.39 8.85
C TRP A 130 3.42 -1.58 9.77
N GLU A 131 3.85 -1.37 11.00
CA GLU A 131 3.10 -0.61 12.01
C GLU A 131 4.06 0.09 12.98
N LEU A 132 3.74 1.30 13.42
CA LEU A 132 4.59 2.13 14.28
C LEU A 132 3.82 2.64 15.51
N VAL A 133 4.43 2.54 16.69
CA VAL A 133 3.85 3.12 17.92
C VAL A 133 4.02 4.64 17.90
N ILE A 134 2.90 5.38 17.95
CA ILE A 134 2.87 6.84 17.97
C ILE A 134 2.23 7.39 19.25
N THR A 135 2.41 8.69 19.50
CA THR A 135 1.66 9.39 20.56
C THR A 135 0.35 9.97 20.03
N GLU A 136 -0.58 10.30 20.93
CA GLU A 136 -1.77 11.07 20.58
C GLU A 136 -1.43 12.42 19.92
N LYS A 137 -0.34 13.06 20.34
CA LYS A 137 0.14 14.31 19.71
C LYS A 137 0.58 14.13 18.27
N HIS A 138 0.98 12.92 17.88
CA HIS A 138 1.34 12.58 16.50
C HIS A 138 0.11 12.23 15.65
N ARG A 139 -1.10 12.16 16.21
CA ARG A 139 -2.32 11.86 15.47
C ARG A 139 -2.85 13.10 14.74
N ASN A 140 -2.09 13.56 13.74
CA ASN A 140 -2.41 14.73 12.93
C ASN A 140 -1.80 14.62 11.52
N LEU A 141 -2.30 15.46 10.61
CA LEU A 141 -1.91 15.46 9.20
C LEU A 141 -0.41 15.73 8.99
N ILE A 142 0.21 16.59 9.80
CA ILE A 142 1.64 16.93 9.67
C ILE A 142 2.49 15.68 9.91
N TYR A 143 2.13 14.86 10.90
CA TYR A 143 2.85 13.63 11.18
C TYR A 143 2.64 12.57 10.11
N LEU A 144 1.41 12.41 9.58
CA LEU A 144 1.14 11.53 8.45
C LEU A 144 2.04 11.87 7.25
N LYS A 145 2.02 13.15 6.82
CA LYS A 145 2.85 13.62 5.71
C LYS A 145 4.33 13.35 5.93
N LYS A 146 4.83 13.59 7.15
CA LYS A 146 6.21 13.29 7.53
C LYS A 146 6.57 11.81 7.40
N ILE A 147 5.67 10.89 7.77
CA ILE A 147 5.91 9.45 7.62
C ILE A 147 5.88 9.05 6.15
N VAL A 148 4.96 9.60 5.36
CA VAL A 148 4.90 9.38 3.91
C VAL A 148 6.17 9.86 3.21
N GLU A 149 6.67 11.05 3.54
CA GLU A 149 7.93 11.59 2.99
C GLU A 149 9.12 10.66 3.26
N LYS A 150 9.19 10.09 4.47
CA LYS A 150 10.22 9.11 4.83
C LYS A 150 10.12 7.82 4.01
N ILE A 151 8.92 7.26 3.87
CA ILE A 151 8.69 6.05 3.07
C ILE A 151 9.05 6.32 1.61
N TYR A 152 8.60 7.46 1.08
CA TYR A 152 8.89 7.86 -0.29
C TYR A 152 10.40 8.03 -0.53
N ASP A 153 11.15 8.63 0.41
CA ASP A 153 12.61 8.69 0.31
C ASP A 153 13.26 7.29 0.25
N VAL A 154 12.74 6.30 1.00
CA VAL A 154 13.20 4.90 0.91
C VAL A 154 12.90 4.30 -0.47
N ILE A 155 11.72 4.55 -1.04
CA ILE A 155 11.36 4.13 -2.41
C ILE A 155 12.36 4.72 -3.41
N ARG A 156 12.63 6.03 -3.33
CA ARG A 156 13.57 6.72 -4.21
C ARG A 156 15.01 6.23 -4.07
N ARG A 157 15.48 5.99 -2.85
CA ARG A 157 16.80 5.38 -2.61
C ARG A 157 16.89 4.00 -3.24
N THR A 158 15.82 3.22 -3.18
CA THR A 158 15.72 1.89 -3.80
C THR A 158 15.80 1.98 -5.32
N GLU A 159 15.06 2.90 -5.94
CA GLU A 159 15.14 3.16 -7.38
C GLU A 159 16.57 3.52 -7.83
N ARG A 160 17.21 4.47 -7.13
CA ARG A 160 18.58 4.91 -7.42
C ARG A 160 19.59 3.77 -7.25
N TYR A 161 19.42 2.94 -6.21
CA TYR A 161 20.27 1.77 -5.99
C TYR A 161 20.21 0.79 -7.16
N ILE A 162 19.00 0.49 -7.66
CA ILE A 162 18.84 -0.41 -8.80
C ILE A 162 19.37 0.19 -10.09
N ALA A 163 19.16 1.49 -10.34
CA ALA A 163 19.71 2.17 -11.50
C ALA A 163 21.25 2.18 -11.52
N GLN A 164 21.90 2.25 -10.35
CA GLN A 164 23.35 2.13 -10.24
C GLN A 164 23.86 0.73 -10.58
N GLU A 165 23.13 -0.31 -10.16
CA GLU A 165 23.48 -1.71 -10.43
C GLU A 165 23.18 -2.12 -11.88
N HIS A 166 22.20 -1.46 -12.52
CA HIS A 166 21.70 -1.80 -13.84
C HIS A 166 21.58 -0.54 -14.72
N SER A 167 22.63 -0.22 -15.47
CA SER A 167 22.72 1.00 -16.30
C SER A 167 21.60 1.21 -17.34
N THR A 168 20.85 0.16 -17.68
CA THR A 168 19.68 0.23 -18.58
C THR A 168 18.43 0.77 -17.88
N ILE A 169 18.38 0.79 -16.56
CA ILE A 169 17.29 1.32 -15.74
C ILE A 169 17.64 2.75 -15.36
N GLN A 170 16.75 3.69 -15.70
CA GLN A 170 16.91 5.11 -15.38
C GLN A 170 15.90 5.48 -14.29
N PRO A 171 16.31 6.24 -13.25
CA PRO A 171 15.38 6.77 -12.26
C PRO A 171 14.36 7.71 -12.92
N ILE A 172 13.09 7.55 -12.56
CA ILE A 172 11.96 8.36 -13.04
C ILE A 172 11.20 9.04 -11.89
N LEU A 173 11.39 8.61 -10.63
CA LEU A 173 10.66 9.19 -9.50
C LEU A 173 11.17 10.59 -9.15
N PRO A 174 10.28 11.58 -8.97
CA PRO A 174 10.66 12.96 -8.67
C PRO A 174 11.33 13.10 -7.30
N ASP A 175 12.21 14.11 -7.16
CA ASP A 175 12.34 14.99 -5.99
C ASP A 175 11.55 14.59 -4.72
N GLU A 176 10.28 14.96 -4.79
CA GLU A 176 9.39 15.11 -3.66
C GLU A 176 8.05 14.47 -4.04
N ILE A 177 7.33 13.99 -3.02
CA ILE A 177 5.95 13.52 -3.17
C ILE A 177 5.01 14.69 -2.91
N THR A 178 4.03 14.89 -3.80
CA THR A 178 3.04 15.98 -3.64
C THR A 178 1.80 15.47 -2.93
N PHE A 179 1.19 16.27 -2.07
CA PHE A 179 0.04 15.85 -1.26
C PHE A 179 -1.26 16.48 -1.77
N PHE A 180 -2.28 15.66 -1.99
CA PHE A 180 -3.63 16.10 -2.40
C PHE A 180 -4.68 15.41 -1.53
N HIS A 181 -5.73 16.12 -1.14
CA HIS A 181 -6.91 15.45 -0.56
C HIS A 181 -7.82 14.96 -1.68
N THR A 182 -8.59 13.90 -1.42
CA THR A 182 -9.60 13.40 -2.35
C THR A 182 -10.63 14.47 -2.75
N GLU A 183 -11.01 15.35 -1.82
CA GLU A 183 -11.91 16.47 -2.05
C GLU A 183 -11.30 17.52 -3.00
N GLU A 184 -10.00 17.78 -2.88
CA GLU A 184 -9.26 18.68 -3.76
C GLU A 184 -9.19 18.13 -5.19
N LEU A 185 -8.94 16.82 -5.32
CA LEU A 185 -8.93 16.15 -6.62
C LEU A 185 -10.31 16.15 -7.29
N GLU A 186 -11.38 15.99 -6.50
CA GLU A 186 -12.75 16.11 -7.00
C GLU A 186 -13.06 17.53 -7.50
N GLU A 187 -12.63 18.57 -6.77
CA GLU A 187 -12.80 19.96 -7.20
C GLU A 187 -12.01 20.27 -8.49
N MET A 188 -10.78 19.77 -8.59
CA MET A 188 -9.91 19.99 -9.75
C MET A 188 -10.42 19.26 -11.01
N TYR A 189 -11.01 18.09 -10.85
CA TYR A 189 -11.38 17.17 -11.93
C TYR A 189 -12.77 16.55 -11.72
N PRO A 190 -13.84 17.36 -11.67
CA PRO A 190 -15.17 16.90 -11.28
C PRO A 190 -15.77 15.86 -12.23
N GLU A 191 -15.41 15.94 -13.52
CA GLU A 191 -15.91 15.06 -14.58
C GLU A 191 -15.12 13.74 -14.72
N LEU A 192 -14.00 13.58 -14.00
CA LEU A 192 -13.15 12.39 -14.07
C LEU A 192 -13.54 11.38 -12.98
N SER A 193 -13.38 10.09 -13.28
CA SER A 193 -13.48 9.02 -12.28
C SER A 193 -12.31 9.12 -11.27
N PRO A 194 -12.44 8.59 -10.04
CA PRO A 194 -11.35 8.59 -9.06
C PRO A 194 -9.99 8.13 -9.63
N THR A 195 -9.96 7.00 -10.33
CA THR A 195 -8.74 6.48 -10.98
C THR A 195 -8.20 7.41 -12.08
N ASP A 196 -9.08 8.07 -12.83
CA ASP A 196 -8.66 9.05 -13.84
C ASP A 196 -8.10 10.33 -13.19
N ARG A 197 -8.65 10.76 -12.05
CA ARG A 197 -8.12 11.89 -11.25
C ARG A 197 -6.71 11.58 -10.77
N GLU A 198 -6.50 10.39 -10.22
CA GLU A 198 -5.17 9.90 -9.80
C GLU A 198 -4.20 9.82 -10.97
N THR A 199 -4.66 9.30 -12.11
CA THR A 199 -3.84 9.19 -13.32
C THR A 199 -3.40 10.57 -13.80
N GLU A 200 -4.31 11.56 -13.85
CA GLU A 200 -3.98 12.90 -14.31
C GLU A 200 -3.04 13.63 -13.34
N ILE A 201 -3.30 13.55 -12.02
CA ILE A 201 -2.46 14.23 -11.04
C ILE A 201 -1.07 13.59 -10.91
N SER A 202 -1.00 12.25 -10.94
CA SER A 202 0.28 11.53 -10.92
C SER A 202 1.05 11.77 -12.22
N ARG A 203 0.41 11.84 -13.39
CA ARG A 203 1.06 12.22 -14.66
C ARG A 203 1.72 13.58 -14.58
N LYS A 204 1.09 14.55 -13.91
CA LYS A 204 1.60 15.92 -13.75
C LYS A 204 2.74 16.02 -12.74
N HIS A 205 2.63 15.30 -11.61
CA HIS A 205 3.56 15.45 -10.47
C HIS A 205 4.60 14.33 -10.36
N GLY A 206 4.44 13.23 -11.09
CA GLY A 206 5.27 12.02 -11.02
C GLY A 206 4.92 11.12 -9.83
N ALA A 207 4.84 11.68 -8.63
CA ALA A 207 4.47 10.98 -7.39
C ALA A 207 3.58 11.86 -6.51
N VAL A 208 2.48 11.29 -6.03
CA VAL A 208 1.53 11.95 -5.14
C VAL A 208 1.14 11.05 -3.97
N PHE A 209 0.70 11.66 -2.88
CA PHE A 209 -0.02 10.99 -1.80
C PHE A 209 -1.44 11.54 -1.76
N VAL A 210 -2.42 10.65 -1.92
CA VAL A 210 -3.85 10.99 -1.96
C VAL A 210 -4.46 10.72 -0.59
N ILE A 211 -4.82 11.78 0.12
CA ILE A 211 -5.30 11.76 1.51
C ILE A 211 -6.83 11.65 1.53
N GLY A 212 -7.38 10.88 2.48
CA GLY A 212 -8.81 10.91 2.78
C GLY A 212 -9.65 9.85 2.07
N ILE A 213 -9.09 8.68 1.78
CA ILE A 213 -9.77 7.63 1.02
C ILE A 213 -10.68 6.80 1.95
N GLY A 214 -11.97 6.78 1.64
CA GLY A 214 -12.99 5.96 2.31
C GLY A 214 -14.28 6.71 2.62
N GLY A 215 -14.21 8.02 2.89
CA GLY A 215 -15.37 8.85 3.18
C GLY A 215 -16.09 9.35 1.93
N ASP A 216 -17.40 9.61 2.05
CA ASP A 216 -18.18 10.24 0.99
C ASP A 216 -17.64 11.64 0.67
N LEU A 217 -17.37 11.90 -0.61
CA LEU A 217 -16.99 13.23 -1.11
C LEU A 217 -18.24 14.12 -1.29
N PRO A 218 -18.09 15.43 -1.52
CA PRO A 218 -19.23 16.31 -1.86
C PRO A 218 -20.13 15.80 -2.99
N GLY A 219 -19.57 15.05 -3.96
CA GLY A 219 -20.31 14.34 -5.01
C GLY A 219 -21.22 13.20 -4.52
N GLY A 220 -21.15 12.84 -3.25
CA GLY A 220 -21.98 11.83 -2.59
C GLY A 220 -21.51 10.39 -2.79
N GLN A 221 -20.30 10.18 -3.31
CA GLN A 221 -19.64 8.88 -3.42
C GLN A 221 -18.22 8.99 -2.86
N PRO A 222 -17.67 7.93 -2.25
CA PRO A 222 -16.29 7.93 -1.81
C PRO A 222 -15.33 7.88 -3.00
N HIS A 223 -14.09 8.32 -2.77
CA HIS A 223 -13.01 8.19 -3.76
C HIS A 223 -12.72 6.72 -4.08
N ASP A 224 -12.59 5.89 -3.04
CA ASP A 224 -12.52 4.44 -3.13
C ASP A 224 -13.00 3.81 -1.79
N GLY A 225 -13.24 2.50 -1.79
CA GLY A 225 -13.60 1.74 -0.60
C GLY A 225 -12.45 1.63 0.41
N ARG A 226 -12.79 1.68 1.70
CA ARG A 226 -11.81 1.47 2.77
C ARG A 226 -12.44 0.77 3.96
N SER A 227 -11.68 -0.10 4.62
CA SER A 227 -12.14 -0.75 5.84
C SER A 227 -12.25 0.26 6.98
N PRO A 228 -13.36 0.26 7.76
CA PRO A 228 -13.53 1.16 8.89
C PRO A 228 -12.73 0.75 10.14
N ASP A 229 -12.11 -0.43 10.14
CA ASP A 229 -11.60 -1.06 11.36
C ASP A 229 -10.15 -0.67 11.73
N TYR A 230 -9.41 -0.08 10.80
CA TYR A 230 -7.99 0.24 10.99
C TYR A 230 -7.55 1.58 10.41
N ASP A 231 -8.26 2.12 9.41
CA ASP A 231 -7.96 3.40 8.80
C ASP A 231 -8.86 4.52 9.32
N ASP A 232 -8.27 5.70 9.48
CA ASP A 232 -8.96 6.91 9.90
C ASP A 232 -9.16 7.84 8.71
N TRP A 233 -10.26 7.68 7.99
CA TRP A 233 -10.63 8.53 6.85
C TRP A 233 -11.64 9.64 7.20
N SER A 234 -12.01 9.76 8.49
CA SER A 234 -13.12 10.62 8.92
C SER A 234 -12.71 11.78 9.84
N THR A 235 -11.49 11.80 10.37
CA THR A 235 -11.02 12.95 11.17
C THR A 235 -10.87 14.19 10.30
N GLU A 236 -11.53 15.29 10.67
CA GLU A 236 -11.36 16.58 10.00
C GLU A 236 -9.89 17.07 10.10
N THR A 237 -9.35 17.58 9.00
CA THR A 237 -8.00 18.09 8.89
C THR A 237 -7.98 19.58 8.50
N ILE A 238 -7.40 19.94 7.35
CA ILE A 238 -7.32 21.31 6.86
C ILE A 238 -8.51 21.60 5.94
N ASN A 239 -8.94 22.86 5.87
CA ASN A 239 -9.98 23.32 4.95
C ASN A 239 -11.33 22.58 5.06
N GLY A 240 -11.61 21.92 6.19
CA GLY A 240 -12.81 21.09 6.36
C GLY A 240 -12.78 19.76 5.61
N TYR A 241 -11.63 19.36 5.07
CA TYR A 241 -11.40 18.03 4.49
C TYR A 241 -11.19 16.98 5.57
N HIS A 242 -11.28 15.70 5.21
CA HIS A 242 -11.22 14.60 6.16
C HIS A 242 -10.13 13.58 5.82
N GLY A 243 -9.63 12.91 6.85
CA GLY A 243 -8.76 11.75 6.75
C GLY A 243 -7.34 11.95 7.26
N LEU A 244 -6.88 10.93 7.97
CA LEU A 244 -5.51 10.69 8.41
C LEU A 244 -5.00 9.35 7.84
N ASN A 245 -5.42 9.03 6.63
CA ASN A 245 -4.97 7.92 5.80
C ASN A 245 -4.73 8.39 4.36
N GLY A 246 -4.33 7.48 3.48
CA GLY A 246 -4.17 7.75 2.06
C GLY A 246 -3.22 6.81 1.36
N ASP A 247 -3.10 6.97 0.05
CA ASP A 247 -2.35 6.06 -0.83
C ASP A 247 -1.17 6.78 -1.49
N ILE A 248 -0.04 6.09 -1.62
CA ILE A 248 1.11 6.55 -2.41
C ILE A 248 0.87 6.14 -3.85
N ILE A 249 0.79 7.12 -4.75
CA ILE A 249 0.50 6.89 -6.16
C ILE A 249 1.61 7.49 -7.01
N VAL A 250 2.18 6.68 -7.89
CA VAL A 250 3.18 7.11 -8.88
C VAL A 250 2.63 6.96 -10.28
N TYR A 251 3.14 7.75 -11.22
CA TYR A 251 2.80 7.59 -12.62
C TYR A 251 3.60 6.45 -13.25
N ASN A 252 2.92 5.48 -13.85
CA ASN A 252 3.56 4.38 -14.57
C ASN A 252 3.62 4.69 -16.08
N PRO A 253 4.78 5.09 -16.63
CA PRO A 253 4.89 5.46 -18.05
C PRO A 253 4.77 4.27 -19.01
N ILE A 254 4.89 3.03 -18.53
CA ILE A 254 4.75 1.82 -19.35
C ILE A 254 3.26 1.55 -19.62
N LEU A 255 2.41 1.77 -18.61
CA LEU A 255 0.96 1.57 -18.69
C LEU A 255 0.17 2.85 -18.98
N ASP A 256 0.80 4.02 -18.91
CA ASP A 256 0.18 5.35 -19.05
C ASP A 256 -1.02 5.55 -18.10
N ARG A 257 -0.82 5.19 -16.82
CA ARG A 257 -1.83 5.33 -15.76
C ARG A 257 -1.19 5.51 -14.37
N SER A 258 -2.01 5.87 -13.38
CA SER A 258 -1.65 5.80 -11.97
C SER A 258 -1.25 4.38 -11.57
N TYR A 259 -0.29 4.28 -10.67
CA TYR A 259 0.14 3.05 -10.02
C TYR A 259 0.24 3.28 -8.51
N GLU A 260 -0.68 2.66 -7.79
CA GLU A 260 -0.70 2.61 -6.33
C GLU A 260 0.42 1.68 -5.83
N LEU A 261 1.16 2.11 -4.81
CA LEU A 261 2.32 1.40 -4.23
C LEU A 261 2.04 0.84 -2.83
#